data_AF-A0A1L7GKZ1-F1
#
_entry.id   AF-A0A1L7GKZ1-F1
#
_cell.length_a   1.000
_cell.length_b   1.000
_cell.length_c   1.000
_cell.angle_alpha   90.00
_cell.angle_beta   90.00
_cell.angle_gamma   90.00
#
_symmetry.space_group_name_H-M   'P 1'
#
loop_
_entity.id
_entity.type
_entity.pdbx_description
1 polymer ?
#
loop_
_entity_poly.entity_id
_entity_poly.type
_entity_poly.pdbx_seq_one_letter_code
_entity_poly.pdbx_strand_id
1 'polypeptide(L)'
;MSTPPENNPQWQPPPQPPPPLPPPQSSRKRRRVFLWVFLAVQLLFLIWLITGIASGAGTPEDCDTLDQQTCNEAENVGTAIGVGLILILWAVVDIILGMTYAVYRFSKRP
;
A
#
# COMPACT_ATOMS: atom_id res chain seq x y z
N MET A 1 90.13 -10.02 14.53
CA MET A 1 88.98 -9.40 15.23
C MET A 1 87.72 -9.77 14.49
N SER A 2 86.91 -10.69 15.02
CA SER A 2 85.60 -11.08 14.47
C SER A 2 84.51 -10.50 15.37
N THR A 3 83.58 -9.74 14.80
CA THR A 3 82.44 -9.17 15.53
C THR A 3 81.42 -10.27 15.89
N PRO A 4 80.71 -10.16 17.02
CA PRO A 4 79.70 -11.13 17.44
C PRO A 4 78.46 -11.07 16.53
N PRO A 5 77.68 -12.16 16.42
CA PRO A 5 76.51 -12.23 15.54
C PRO A 5 75.39 -11.29 16.01
N GLU A 6 74.88 -10.47 15.08
CA GLU A 6 73.74 -9.57 15.27
C GLU A 6 72.45 -10.40 15.40
N ASN A 7 72.07 -10.68 16.65
CA ASN A 7 70.79 -11.30 16.99
C ASN A 7 69.68 -10.26 16.80
N ASN A 8 69.13 -10.20 15.59
CA ASN A 8 68.02 -9.31 15.25
C ASN A 8 66.70 -10.04 15.56
N PRO A 9 65.98 -9.73 16.65
CA PRO A 9 64.71 -10.37 16.95
C PRO A 9 63.72 -10.01 15.83
N GLN A 10 63.29 -11.02 15.05
CA GLN A 10 62.28 -10.85 14.01
C GLN A 10 61.00 -10.30 14.64
N TRP A 11 60.81 -8.98 14.55
CA TRP A 11 59.55 -8.33 14.89
C TRP A 11 58.46 -8.88 13.96
N GLN A 12 57.59 -9.72 14.52
CA GLN A 12 56.34 -10.10 13.87
C GLN A 12 55.27 -9.09 14.30
N PRO A 13 54.55 -8.45 13.35
CA PRO A 13 53.46 -7.55 13.72
C PRO A 13 52.37 -8.35 14.47
N PRO A 14 51.72 -7.74 15.48
CA PRO A 14 50.68 -8.41 16.23
C PRO A 14 49.53 -8.87 15.31
N PRO A 15 48.88 -10.01 15.62
CA PRO A 15 47.77 -10.52 14.82
C PRO A 15 46.68 -9.45 14.70
N GLN A 16 46.34 -9.10 13.46
CA GLN A 16 45.30 -8.11 13.21
C GLN A 16 43.94 -8.65 13.69
N PRO A 17 43.13 -7.82 14.35
CA PRO A 17 41.77 -8.22 14.72
C PRO A 17 40.96 -8.55 13.46
N PRO A 18 40.02 -9.50 13.53
CA PRO A 18 39.19 -9.87 12.40
C PRO A 18 38.43 -8.65 11.85
N PRO A 19 38.23 -8.56 10.53
CA PRO A 19 37.52 -7.44 9.93
C PRO A 19 36.12 -7.29 10.55
N PRO A 20 35.65 -6.05 10.79
CA PRO A 20 34.32 -5.81 11.33
C PRO A 20 33.26 -6.49 10.45
N LEU A 21 32.37 -7.25 11.08
CA LEU A 21 31.25 -7.87 10.38
C LEU A 21 30.41 -6.80 9.67
N PRO A 22 29.92 -7.05 8.44
CA PRO A 22 29.03 -6.14 7.77
C PRO A 22 27.77 -5.93 8.64
N PRO A 23 27.26 -4.69 8.71
CA PRO A 23 26.12 -4.39 9.57
C PRO A 23 24.92 -5.26 9.19
N PRO A 24 24.15 -5.77 10.17
CA PRO A 24 22.96 -6.55 9.88
C PRO A 24 21.97 -5.68 9.09
N GLN A 25 21.74 -6.03 7.82
CA GLN A 25 20.74 -5.39 6.97
C GLN A 25 19.33 -5.81 7.43
N SER A 26 18.89 -5.26 8.56
CA SER A 26 17.57 -5.55 9.10
C SER A 26 16.65 -4.33 9.01
N SER A 27 15.43 -4.62 8.55
CA SER A 27 14.19 -3.85 8.73
C SER A 27 13.75 -2.84 7.65
N ARG A 28 13.63 -3.30 6.39
CA ARG A 28 12.62 -2.71 5.46
C ARG A 28 11.17 -3.08 5.82
N LYS A 29 10.84 -3.32 7.11
CA LYS A 29 9.53 -3.85 7.53
C LYS A 29 8.46 -2.77 7.76
N ARG A 30 8.84 -1.49 7.95
CA ARG A 30 7.87 -0.44 8.33
C ARG A 30 7.00 0.10 7.19
N ARG A 31 7.29 -0.22 5.92
CA ARG A 31 6.52 0.29 4.77
C ARG A 31 5.25 -0.50 4.45
N ARG A 32 5.11 -1.75 4.91
CA ARG A 32 4.01 -2.63 4.47
C ARG A 32 2.69 -2.38 5.18
N VAL A 33 2.72 -1.90 6.43
CA VAL A 33 1.51 -1.69 7.25
C VAL A 33 0.60 -0.63 6.61
N PHE A 34 1.17 0.43 6.05
CA PHE A 34 0.39 1.49 5.43
C PHE A 34 -0.24 1.07 4.10
N LEU A 35 0.52 0.32 3.29
CA LEU A 35 -0.02 -0.29 2.05
C LEU A 35 -1.17 -1.24 2.39
N TRP A 36 -1.09 -1.94 3.53
CA TRP A 36 -2.17 -2.78 4.05
C TRP A 36 -3.41 -1.99 4.48
N VAL A 37 -3.27 -0.83 5.12
CA VAL A 37 -4.41 0.02 5.50
C VAL A 37 -5.11 0.58 4.26
N PHE A 38 -4.34 1.11 3.31
CA PHE A 38 -4.86 1.54 2.01
C PHE A 38 -5.59 0.39 1.31
N LEU A 39 -4.95 -0.77 1.23
CA LEU A 39 -5.52 -1.96 0.60
C LEU A 39 -6.80 -2.43 1.31
N ALA A 40 -6.86 -2.38 2.64
CA ALA A 40 -8.06 -2.77 3.39
C ALA A 40 -9.23 -1.82 3.14
N VAL A 41 -8.98 -0.51 3.09
CA VAL A 41 -10.00 0.50 2.76
C VAL A 41 -10.46 0.34 1.31
N GLN A 42 -9.54 0.14 0.37
CA GLN A 42 -9.88 -0.15 -1.03
C GLN A 42 -10.73 -1.41 -1.15
N LEU A 43 -10.36 -2.48 -0.44
CA LEU A 43 -11.09 -3.75 -0.50
C LEU A 43 -12.49 -3.61 0.09
N LEU A 44 -12.66 -2.83 1.16
CA LEU A 44 -13.96 -2.53 1.75
C LEU A 44 -14.87 -1.80 0.76
N PHE A 45 -14.39 -0.70 0.17
CA PHE A 45 -15.16 0.07 -0.81
C PHE A 45 -15.43 -0.73 -2.09
N LEU A 46 -14.49 -1.56 -2.52
CA LEU A 46 -14.66 -2.46 -3.66
C LEU A 46 -15.74 -3.52 -3.39
N ILE A 47 -15.73 -4.15 -2.22
CA ILE A 47 -16.78 -5.10 -1.83
C ILE A 47 -18.13 -4.40 -1.78
N TRP A 48 -18.18 -3.20 -1.19
CA TRP A 48 -19.41 -2.40 -1.11
C TRP A 48 -19.93 -2.00 -2.50
N LEU A 49 -19.04 -1.65 -3.43
CA LEU A 49 -19.39 -1.36 -4.83
C LEU A 49 -19.98 -2.59 -5.53
N ILE A 50 -19.33 -3.75 -5.40
CA ILE A 50 -19.82 -5.02 -6.00
C ILE A 50 -21.19 -5.38 -5.42
N THR A 51 -21.37 -5.17 -4.11
CA THR A 51 -22.65 -5.42 -3.43
C THR A 51 -23.72 -4.42 -3.90
N GLY A 52 -23.35 -3.15 -4.08
CA GLY A 52 -24.24 -2.10 -4.60
C GLY A 52 -24.73 -2.39 -6.02
N ILE A 53 -23.83 -2.85 -6.90
CA ILE A 53 -24.19 -3.29 -8.25
C ILE A 53 -25.10 -4.52 -8.20
N ALA A 54 -24.83 -5.48 -7.32
CA ALA A 54 -25.65 -6.67 -7.15
C ALA A 54 -27.04 -6.35 -6.57
N SER A 55 -27.17 -5.32 -5.74
CA SER A 55 -28.45 -4.86 -5.19
C SER A 55 -29.27 -3.99 -6.15
N GLY A 56 -28.64 -3.43 -7.19
CA GLY A 56 -29.31 -2.65 -8.22
C GLY A 56 -30.05 -3.49 -9.26
N ALA A 57 -29.86 -4.81 -9.23
CA ALA A 57 -30.69 -5.77 -9.96
C ALA A 57 -32.00 -5.99 -9.18
N GLY A 58 -32.91 -5.03 -9.28
CA GLY A 58 -34.25 -5.12 -8.73
C GLY A 58 -35.02 -6.23 -9.41
N THR A 59 -35.76 -7.01 -8.63
CA THR A 59 -36.73 -7.95 -9.18
C THR A 59 -37.82 -7.19 -9.93
N PRO A 60 -38.28 -7.65 -11.12
CA PRO A 60 -39.25 -6.95 -11.97
C PRO A 60 -40.67 -6.79 -11.37
N GLU A 61 -40.84 -7.09 -10.08
CA GLU A 61 -42.12 -7.09 -9.37
C GLU A 61 -42.55 -5.68 -8.90
N ASP A 62 -41.63 -4.70 -8.86
CA ASP A 62 -41.94 -3.31 -8.49
C ASP A 62 -42.51 -2.47 -9.66
N CYS A 63 -42.52 -3.01 -10.88
CA CYS A 63 -43.08 -2.36 -12.07
C CYS A 63 -44.59 -2.61 -12.20
N ASP A 64 -45.37 -2.27 -11.17
CA ASP A 64 -46.80 -2.61 -11.09
C ASP A 64 -47.67 -1.87 -12.14
N THR A 65 -47.36 -0.59 -12.40
CA THR A 65 -48.21 0.28 -13.26
C THR A 65 -47.47 1.07 -14.35
N LEU A 66 -46.13 0.96 -14.42
CA LEU A 66 -45.31 1.67 -15.40
C LEU A 66 -44.99 0.78 -16.61
N ASP A 67 -44.85 1.42 -17.77
CA ASP A 67 -44.38 0.76 -18.98
C ASP A 67 -43.02 0.08 -18.72
N GLN A 68 -42.90 -1.17 -19.18
CA GLN A 68 -41.75 -2.04 -18.92
C GLN A 68 -40.44 -1.41 -19.41
N GLN A 69 -40.51 -0.59 -20.47
CA GLN A 69 -39.34 0.11 -20.99
C GLN A 69 -38.87 1.20 -20.02
N THR A 70 -39.79 2.00 -19.46
CA THR A 70 -39.45 3.06 -18.50
C THR A 70 -38.91 2.48 -17.19
N CYS A 71 -39.41 1.32 -16.76
CA CYS A 71 -38.93 0.67 -15.55
C CYS A 71 -37.50 0.16 -15.68
N ASN A 72 -37.18 -0.53 -16.80
CA ASN A 72 -35.82 -0.99 -17.10
C ASN A 72 -34.83 0.17 -17.28
N GLU A 73 -35.27 1.26 -17.91
CA GLU A 73 -34.45 2.47 -18.06
C GLU A 73 -34.17 3.12 -16.70
N ALA A 74 -35.17 3.20 -15.81
CA ALA A 74 -35.03 3.79 -14.48
C ALA A 74 -34.10 2.99 -13.56
N GLU A 75 -34.18 1.66 -13.59
CA GLU A 75 -33.31 0.77 -12.80
C GLU A 75 -31.84 0.89 -13.23
N ASN A 76 -31.60 0.89 -14.55
CA ASN A 76 -30.26 1.01 -15.10
C ASN A 76 -29.65 2.41 -14.82
N VAL A 77 -30.46 3.47 -14.95
CA VAL A 77 -30.04 4.84 -14.59
C VAL A 77 -29.79 4.96 -13.09
N GLY A 78 -30.66 4.37 -12.25
CA GLY A 78 -30.51 4.38 -10.79
C GLY A 78 -29.22 3.69 -10.33
N THR A 79 -28.90 2.54 -10.92
CA THR A 79 -27.65 1.81 -10.66
C THR A 79 -26.45 2.63 -11.14
N ALA A 80 -26.50 3.22 -12.33
CA ALA A 80 -25.41 4.03 -12.85
C ALA A 80 -25.13 5.26 -11.99
N ILE A 81 -26.18 5.94 -11.50
CA ILE A 81 -26.05 7.08 -10.59
C ILE A 81 -25.50 6.64 -9.23
N GLY A 82 -26.04 5.54 -8.67
CA GLY A 82 -25.56 4.98 -7.40
C GLY A 82 -24.08 4.62 -7.47
N VAL A 83 -23.68 3.88 -8.50
CA VAL A 83 -22.28 3.51 -8.77
C VAL A 83 -21.41 4.76 -8.95
N GLY A 84 -21.86 5.74 -9.73
CA GLY A 84 -21.13 6.98 -9.97
C GLY A 84 -20.86 7.77 -8.69
N LEU A 85 -21.86 7.90 -7.80
CA LEU A 85 -21.70 8.58 -6.52
C LEU A 85 -20.73 7.85 -5.60
N ILE A 86 -20.81 6.51 -5.54
CA ILE A 86 -19.88 5.68 -4.75
C ILE A 86 -18.45 5.88 -5.25
N LEU A 87 -18.21 5.86 -6.56
CA LEU A 87 -16.88 6.05 -7.14
C LEU A 87 -16.31 7.45 -6.87
N ILE A 88 -17.12 8.50 -6.97
CA ILE A 88 -16.68 9.88 -6.69
C ILE A 88 -16.30 10.02 -5.21
N LEU A 89 -17.17 9.56 -4.30
CA LEU A 89 -16.91 9.59 -2.87
C LEU A 89 -15.65 8.77 -2.52
N TRP A 90 -15.50 7.61 -3.14
CA TRP A 90 -14.33 6.75 -2.99
C TRP A 90 -13.03 7.45 -3.44
N ALA A 91 -13.06 8.07 -4.63
CA ALA A 91 -11.92 8.82 -5.16
C ALA A 91 -11.50 9.99 -4.26
N VAL A 92 -12.45 10.70 -3.65
CA VAL A 92 -12.15 11.79 -2.70
C VAL A 92 -11.42 11.24 -1.47
N VAL A 93 -11.89 10.13 -0.90
CA VAL A 93 -11.24 9.47 0.24
C VAL A 93 -9.81 9.03 -0.13
N ASP A 94 -9.63 8.40 -1.29
CA ASP A 94 -8.32 8.00 -1.80
C ASP A 94 -7.36 9.19 -1.97
N ILE A 95 -7.86 10.31 -2.50
CA ILE A 95 -7.07 11.54 -2.65
C ILE A 95 -6.64 12.08 -1.30
N ILE A 96 -7.53 12.13 -0.29
CA ILE A 96 -7.19 12.63 1.05
C ILE A 96 -6.13 11.73 1.71
N LEU A 97 -6.29 10.40 1.64
CA LEU A 97 -5.33 9.43 2.17
C LEU A 97 -3.99 9.51 1.45
N GLY A 98 -4.01 9.58 0.12
CA GLY A 98 -2.82 9.69 -0.72
C GLY A 98 -2.06 11.01 -0.51
N MET A 99 -2.78 12.12 -0.41
CA MET A 99 -2.19 13.45 -0.22
C MET A 99 -1.60 13.63 1.17
N THR A 100 -2.32 13.22 2.22
CA THR A 100 -1.80 13.23 3.61
C THR A 100 -0.55 12.38 3.73
N TYR A 101 -0.53 11.23 3.04
CA TYR A 101 0.65 10.38 2.98
C TYR A 101 1.80 11.01 2.21
N ALA A 102 1.56 11.63 1.06
CA ALA A 102 2.59 12.32 0.29
C ALA A 102 3.29 13.35 1.19
N VAL A 103 2.52 14.18 1.89
CA VAL A 103 3.05 15.16 2.86
C VAL A 103 3.87 14.49 3.96
N TYR A 104 3.32 13.47 4.63
CA TYR A 104 4.05 12.72 5.68
C TYR A 104 5.33 12.05 5.16
N ARG A 105 5.30 11.52 3.94
CA ARG A 105 6.40 10.85 3.26
C ARG A 105 7.49 11.83 2.87
N PHE A 106 7.15 13.05 2.47
CA PHE A 106 8.11 14.12 2.15
C PHE A 106 8.71 14.72 3.42
N SER A 107 7.94 14.95 4.49
CA SER A 107 8.48 15.42 5.78
C SER A 107 9.42 14.43 6.48
N LYS A 108 9.36 13.14 6.15
CA LYS A 108 10.24 12.10 6.72
C LYS A 108 11.43 11.70 5.85
N ARG A 109 11.78 12.49 4.83
CA ARG A 109 13.04 12.34 4.11
C ARG A 109 14.08 13.26 4.79
N PRO A 110 14.99 12.73 5.63
CA PRO A 110 16.21 13.46 5.97
C PRO A 110 17.09 13.62 4.73
#